data_AF-A0A0S4WZB8-F1
#
_entry.id   AF-A0A0S4WZB8-F1
#
_cell.length_a   1.000
_cell.length_b   1.000
_cell.length_c   1.000
_cell.angle_alpha   90.00
_cell.angle_beta   90.00
_cell.angle_gamma   90.00
#
_symmetry.space_group_name_H-M   'P 1'
#
loop_
_entity.id
_entity.type
_entity.pdbx_description
1 polymer ?
#
loop_
_entity_poly.entity_id
_entity_poly.type
_entity_poly.pdbx_seq_one_letter_code
_entity_poly.pdbx_strand_id
1 'polypeptide(L)'
;MAAVSYLLTGALLVESAARQKGRPITLVGAADMAWVTRATVNTLYAWAAAPSRQFELTHTDGRVFTVAFRHHETAIEAEPVMGFPAQRDADFYRLTLRLMEI
;
A
#
# COMPACT_ATOMS: atom_id res chain seq x y z
N MET A 1 -4.55 5.41 25.27
CA MET A 1 -3.14 5.45 25.70
C MET A 1 -2.34 5.96 24.51
N ALA A 2 -1.66 7.10 24.64
CA ALA A 2 -0.84 7.68 23.57
C ALA A 2 0.61 7.24 23.76
N ALA A 3 1.24 6.72 22.71
CA ALA A 3 2.67 6.47 22.70
C ALA A 3 3.38 7.72 22.17
N VAL A 4 4.42 8.18 22.88
CA VAL A 4 5.25 9.33 22.51
C VAL A 4 6.59 8.80 22.00
N SER A 5 7.08 9.34 20.88
CA SER A 5 8.40 9.05 20.33
C SER A 5 9.08 10.36 19.92
N TYR A 6 10.32 10.58 20.37
CA TYR A 6 11.10 11.79 20.11
C TYR A 6 12.06 11.57 18.92
N LEU A 7 12.07 12.49 17.96
CA LEU A 7 13.12 12.59 16.93
C LEU A 7 14.19 13.62 17.34
N LEU A 8 15.44 13.37 16.95
CA LEU A 8 16.68 14.12 17.28
C LEU A 8 16.74 15.59 16.79
N THR A 9 15.61 16.22 16.51
CA THR A 9 15.52 17.64 16.12
C THR A 9 14.42 18.42 16.87
N GLY A 10 13.88 17.87 17.96
CA GLY A 10 13.02 18.64 18.88
C GLY A 10 11.67 19.11 18.30
N ALA A 11 11.24 18.56 17.16
CA ALA A 11 9.89 18.73 16.69
C ALA A 11 9.02 17.61 17.27
N LEU A 12 8.14 17.95 18.20
CA LEU A 12 7.03 17.09 18.60
C LEU A 12 6.05 17.03 17.42
N LEU A 13 6.22 16.05 16.54
CA LEU A 13 5.22 15.76 15.51
C LEU A 13 4.02 15.08 16.19
N VAL A 14 3.13 15.89 16.79
CA VAL A 14 1.78 15.42 17.11
C VAL A 14 1.05 15.35 15.78
N GLU A 15 1.18 14.22 15.09
CA GLU A 15 0.32 13.92 13.97
C GLU A 15 -1.08 13.66 14.54
N SER A 16 -1.86 14.73 14.70
CA SER A 16 -3.28 14.64 14.90
C SER A 16 -3.88 14.16 13.57
N ALA A 17 -3.68 12.90 13.22
CA ALA A 17 -4.57 12.21 12.31
C ALA A 17 -5.92 12.15 13.04
N ALA A 18 -6.69 13.24 12.95
CA ALA A 18 -8.11 13.25 13.22
C ALA A 18 -8.65 11.94 12.66
N ARG A 19 -9.22 11.08 13.52
CA ARG A 19 -9.74 9.75 13.15
C ARG A 19 -10.30 9.83 11.74
N GLN A 20 -9.53 9.42 10.74
CA GLN A 20 -9.99 9.53 9.38
C GLN A 20 -11.20 8.60 9.33
N LYS A 21 -12.35 9.13 8.93
CA LYS A 21 -13.53 8.34 8.56
C LYS A 21 -13.23 7.55 7.27
N GLY A 22 -12.02 7.04 7.13
CA GLY A 22 -11.57 6.32 5.96
C GLY A 22 -12.04 4.89 6.03
N ARG A 23 -12.61 4.41 4.94
CA ARG A 23 -13.00 3.02 4.79
C ARG A 23 -11.76 2.22 4.39
N PRO A 24 -11.40 1.15 5.12
CA PRO A 24 -10.32 0.29 4.67
C PRO A 24 -10.75 -0.43 3.38
N ILE A 25 -9.87 -0.40 2.39
CA ILE A 25 -10.00 -1.16 1.14
C ILE A 25 -8.81 -2.13 1.08
N THR A 26 -9.09 -3.41 0.88
CA THR A 26 -8.04 -4.42 0.71
C THR A 26 -8.27 -5.12 -0.63
N LEU A 27 -7.31 -4.99 -1.54
CA LEU A 27 -7.32 -5.65 -2.83
C LEU A 27 -6.48 -6.92 -2.72
N VAL A 28 -7.12 -8.07 -2.95
CA VAL A 28 -6.46 -9.38 -2.97
C VAL A 28 -6.83 -10.05 -4.27
N GLY A 29 -5.81 -10.49 -4.99
CA GLY A 29 -5.98 -11.29 -6.19
C GLY A 29 -6.06 -12.78 -5.89
N ALA A 30 -6.73 -13.55 -6.76
CA ALA A 30 -6.66 -15.00 -6.72
C ALA A 30 -5.21 -15.48 -6.92
N ALA A 31 -4.80 -16.48 -6.16
CA ALA A 31 -3.40 -16.93 -6.09
C ALA A 31 -2.85 -17.43 -7.44
N ASP A 32 -3.72 -17.84 -8.36
CA ASP A 32 -3.41 -18.46 -9.65
C ASP A 32 -3.69 -17.56 -10.88
N MET A 33 -4.34 -16.40 -10.71
CA MET A 33 -4.76 -15.56 -11.85
C MET A 33 -4.38 -14.08 -11.75
N ALA A 34 -4.16 -13.55 -10.56
CA ALA A 34 -3.99 -12.10 -10.36
C ALA A 34 -2.52 -11.72 -10.14
N TRP A 35 -1.66 -12.15 -11.05
CA TRP A 35 -0.23 -11.89 -10.97
C TRP A 35 0.14 -10.54 -11.58
N VAL A 36 1.10 -9.87 -10.95
CA VAL A 36 1.72 -8.64 -11.45
C VAL A 36 3.21 -8.87 -11.65
N THR A 37 3.84 -8.04 -12.47
CA THR A 37 5.29 -8.12 -12.65
C THR A 37 6.03 -7.49 -11.46
N ARG A 38 7.27 -7.91 -11.24
CA ARG A 38 8.19 -7.30 -10.26
C ARG A 38 8.33 -5.79 -10.47
N ALA A 39 8.36 -5.32 -11.73
CA ALA A 39 8.39 -3.89 -12.04
C ALA A 39 7.18 -3.13 -11.45
N THR A 40 5.98 -3.71 -11.57
CA THR A 40 4.76 -3.14 -10.98
C THR A 40 4.86 -3.11 -9.46
N VAL A 41 5.35 -4.17 -8.83
CA VAL A 41 5.58 -4.22 -7.37
C VAL A 41 6.55 -3.13 -6.92
N ASN A 42 7.68 -2.96 -7.62
CA ASN A 42 8.66 -1.91 -7.32
C ASN A 42 8.05 -0.51 -7.45
N THR A 43 7.19 -0.29 -8.45
CA THR A 43 6.48 0.97 -8.66
C THR A 43 5.54 1.26 -7.48
N LEU A 44 4.78 0.26 -7.03
CA LEU A 44 3.89 0.38 -5.88
C LEU A 44 4.66 0.70 -4.59
N TYR A 45 5.81 0.06 -4.35
CA TYR A 45 6.66 0.39 -3.20
C TYR A 45 7.23 1.81 -3.29
N ALA A 46 7.65 2.26 -4.47
CA ALA A 46 8.12 3.63 -4.67
C ALA A 46 7.00 4.65 -4.42
N TRP A 47 5.76 4.33 -4.79
CA TRP A 47 4.59 5.15 -4.50
C TRP A 47 4.23 5.17 -3.01
N ALA A 48 4.29 4.01 -2.35
CA ALA A 48 4.04 3.89 -0.92
C ALA A 48 5.13 4.60 -0.07
N ALA A 49 6.34 4.79 -0.58
CA ALA A 49 7.38 5.56 0.10
C ALA A 49 7.06 7.07 0.22
N ALA A 50 6.02 7.56 -0.47
CA ALA A 50 5.55 8.95 -0.39
C ALA A 50 4.23 9.03 0.43
N PRO A 51 4.30 9.20 1.77
CA PRO A 51 3.17 8.98 2.69
C PRO A 51 1.99 9.94 2.52
N SER A 52 2.18 11.10 1.86
CA SER A 52 1.12 12.08 1.60
C SER A 52 0.48 11.94 0.22
N ARG A 53 0.88 10.94 -0.57
CA ARG A 53 0.40 10.77 -1.94
C ARG A 53 -0.96 10.09 -1.94
N GLN A 54 -1.91 10.72 -2.63
CA GLN A 54 -3.23 10.18 -2.89
C GLN A 54 -3.31 9.66 -4.33
N PHE A 55 -4.19 8.69 -4.55
CA PHE A 55 -4.41 8.03 -5.81
C PHE A 55 -5.91 7.90 -6.08
N GLU A 56 -6.24 7.74 -7.36
CA GLU A 56 -7.57 7.34 -7.78
C GLU A 56 -7.60 5.81 -7.95
N LEU A 57 -8.53 5.14 -7.27
CA LEU A 57 -8.82 3.72 -7.46
C LEU A 57 -10.13 3.59 -8.24
N THR A 58 -10.02 3.19 -9.50
CA THR A 58 -11.18 2.84 -10.33
C THR A 58 -11.46 1.35 -10.18
N HIS A 59 -12.62 1.03 -9.62
CA HIS A 59 -13.08 -0.35 -9.45
C HIS A 59 -13.73 -0.86 -10.74
N THR A 60 -13.83 -2.18 -10.89
CA THR A 60 -14.31 -2.83 -12.14
C THR A 60 -15.76 -2.53 -12.49
N ASP A 61 -16.55 -2.04 -11.53
CA ASP A 61 -17.93 -1.60 -11.69
C ASP A 61 -18.06 -0.09 -11.98
N GLY A 62 -16.94 0.59 -12.24
CA GLY A 62 -16.90 2.01 -12.60
C GLY A 62 -16.90 2.97 -11.41
N ARG A 63 -17.00 2.48 -10.17
CA ARG A 63 -16.84 3.33 -8.98
C ARG A 63 -15.40 3.82 -8.85
N VAL A 64 -15.26 5.04 -8.35
CA VAL A 64 -13.97 5.71 -8.18
C VAL A 64 -13.81 6.12 -6.73
N PHE A 65 -12.65 5.81 -6.14
CA PHE A 65 -12.31 6.16 -4.76
C PHE A 65 -11.02 6.97 -4.73
N THR A 66 -10.99 8.03 -3.91
CA THR A 66 -9.71 8.67 -3.55
C THR A 66 -9.10 7.86 -2.42
N VAL A 67 -7.87 7.39 -2.61
CA VAL A 67 -7.21 6.46 -1.68
C VAL A 67 -5.78 6.86 -1.39
N ALA A 68 -5.28 6.44 -0.23
CA ALA A 68 -3.86 6.42 0.10
C ALA A 68 -3.44 5.03 0.60
N PHE A 69 -2.14 4.75 0.62
CA PHE A 69 -1.64 3.51 1.21
C PHE A 69 -1.90 3.48 2.72
N ARG A 70 -2.40 2.34 3.21
CA ARG A 70 -2.75 2.16 4.63
C ARG A 70 -1.51 1.77 5.44
N HIS A 71 -0.70 2.75 5.83
CA HIS A 71 0.62 2.55 6.47
C HIS A 71 0.60 2.09 7.93
N HIS A 72 -0.53 2.13 8.62
CA HIS A 72 -0.61 1.56 9.98
C HIS A 72 -0.65 0.02 9.98
N GLU A 73 -0.72 -0.60 8.79
CA GLU A 73 -0.51 -2.02 8.51
C GLU A 73 0.57 -2.15 7.41
N THR A 74 0.96 -3.38 7.08
CA THR A 74 1.77 -3.66 5.88
C THR A 74 0.97 -3.34 4.62
N ALA A 75 1.15 -2.13 4.09
CA ALA A 75 0.39 -1.61 2.95
C ALA A 75 0.49 -2.47 1.68
N ILE A 76 1.62 -3.13 1.50
CA ILE A 76 1.92 -3.97 0.32
C ILE A 76 2.57 -5.28 0.81
N GLU A 77 1.90 -6.40 0.55
CA GLU A 77 2.49 -7.73 0.64
C GLU A 77 2.66 -8.27 -0.77
N ALA A 78 3.87 -8.70 -1.11
CA ALA A 78 4.20 -9.23 -2.43
C ALA A 78 5.09 -10.46 -2.29
N GLU A 79 4.73 -11.54 -2.98
CA GLU A 79 5.49 -12.80 -2.97
C GLU A 79 5.72 -13.32 -4.40
N PRO A 80 6.93 -13.78 -4.74
CA PRO A 80 7.18 -14.38 -6.05
C PRO A 80 6.32 -15.63 -6.27
N VAL A 81 5.72 -15.75 -7.45
CA VAL A 81 4.88 -16.91 -7.80
C VAL A 81 5.69 -18.19 -7.88
N MET A 82 6.92 -18.14 -8.42
CA MET A 82 7.73 -19.33 -8.65
C MET A 82 8.38 -19.90 -7.37
N GLY A 83 8.13 -19.32 -6.19
CA GLY A 83 8.63 -19.83 -4.90
C GLY A 83 10.13 -19.64 -4.65
N PHE A 84 10.87 -19.08 -5.61
CA PHE A 84 12.24 -18.60 -5.46
C PHE A 84 12.31 -17.09 -5.75
N PRO A 85 13.36 -16.39 -5.27
CA PRO A 85 13.49 -14.95 -5.50
C PRO A 85 13.44 -14.61 -6.99
N ALA A 86 12.47 -13.78 -7.36
CA ALA A 86 12.38 -13.22 -8.70
C ALA A 86 13.55 -12.26 -8.94
N GLN A 87 14.20 -12.43 -10.09
CA GLN A 87 15.45 -11.74 -10.43
C GLN A 87 15.25 -10.69 -11.52
N ARG A 88 14.25 -10.90 -12.39
CA ARG A 88 13.95 -10.02 -13.53
C ARG A 88 12.70 -9.22 -13.25
N ASP A 89 12.64 -8.05 -13.87
CA ASP A 89 11.50 -7.14 -13.73
C ASP A 89 10.19 -7.71 -14.28
N ALA A 90 10.26 -8.67 -15.19
CA ALA A 90 9.11 -9.38 -15.76
C ALA A 90 8.66 -10.59 -14.94
N ASP A 91 9.40 -10.98 -13.90
CA ASP A 91 9.01 -12.13 -13.08
C ASP A 91 7.74 -11.81 -12.27
N PHE A 92 6.91 -12.82 -12.06
CA PHE A 92 5.56 -12.67 -11.52
C PHE A 92 5.49 -12.74 -10.00
N TYR A 93 4.64 -11.89 -9.44
CA TYR A 93 4.31 -11.78 -8.03
C TYR A 93 2.80 -11.87 -7.81
N ARG A 94 2.40 -12.49 -6.71
CA ARG A 94 1.07 -12.28 -6.12
C ARG A 94 1.13 -11.09 -5.16
N LEU A 95 0.03 -10.37 -5.05
CA LEU A 95 -0.03 -9.08 -4.35
C LEU A 95 -1.26 -8.99 -3.45
N THR A 96 -1.07 -8.44 -2.26
CA THR A 96 -2.14 -7.84 -1.45
C THR A 96 -1.84 -6.35 -1.26
N LEU A 97 -2.80 -5.50 -1.62
CA LEU A 97 -2.74 -4.05 -1.41
C LEU A 97 -3.74 -3.63 -0.35
N ARG A 98 -3.26 -2.88 0.64
CA ARG A 98 -4.07 -2.29 1.70
C ARG A 98 -4.08 -0.79 1.54
N LEU A 99 -5.26 -0.26 1.27
CA LEU A 99 -5.54 1.14 1.01
C LEU A 99 -6.52 1.68 2.05
N MET A 100 -6.55 3.00 2.14
CA MET A 100 -7.52 3.76 2.93
C MET A 100 -8.22 4.73 2.00
N GLU A 101 -9.55 4.67 1.93
CA GLU A 101 -10.36 5.73 1.32
C GLU A 101 -10.23 7.00 2.17
N ILE A 102 -10.04 8.16 1.53
CA ILE A 102 -9.79 9.45 2.19
C ILE A 102 -11.06 10.29 2.25
#